data_AF-A0A450WS97-F1
#
_entry.id   AF-A0A450WS97-F1
#
_cell.length_a   1.000
_cell.length_b   1.000
_cell.length_c   1.000
_cell.angle_alpha   90.00
_cell.angle_beta   90.00
_cell.angle_gamma   90.00
#
_symmetry.space_group_name_H-M   'P 1'
#
loop_
_entity.id
_entity.type
_entity.pdbx_description
1 polymer ?
#
loop_
_entity_poly.entity_id
_entity_poly.type
_entity_poly.pdbx_seq_one_letter_code
_entity_poly.pdbx_strand_id
1 'polypeptide(L)'
;MRLWADPFERKEVMLELKERGIDFGELTEVTGQPDADPLDLLCHLAFDTPPRTRKERADYLRKNQPDFFDRYGPEAREIIEALLDKYTDAGPSQFTIPDSLYLPPISEYGNVSEIAGLFGGAQQMKRAVDRLQVLLYRN
;
A
#
# COMPACT_ATOMS: atom_id res chain seq x y z
N MET A 1 -13.89 5.10 2.28
CA MET A 1 -12.84 4.09 2.60
C MET A 1 -12.91 2.86 1.71
N ARG A 2 -14.05 2.17 1.55
CA ARG A 2 -14.11 0.91 0.75
C ARG A 2 -13.61 1.08 -0.70
N LEU A 3 -13.93 2.18 -1.36
CA LEU A 3 -13.44 2.48 -2.72
C LEU A 3 -11.92 2.70 -2.77
N TRP A 4 -11.34 3.29 -1.73
CA TRP A 4 -9.89 3.54 -1.68
C TRP A 4 -9.07 2.28 -1.38
N ALA A 5 -9.70 1.33 -0.67
CA ALA A 5 -9.12 0.05 -0.32
C ALA A 5 -8.97 -0.87 -1.54
N ASP A 6 -9.79 -0.68 -2.58
CA ASP A 6 -9.64 -1.36 -3.86
C ASP A 6 -8.56 -0.63 -4.70
N PRO A 7 -7.48 -1.31 -5.12
CA PRO A 7 -6.39 -0.67 -5.86
C PRO A 7 -6.81 -0.14 -7.23
N PHE A 8 -7.77 -0.80 -7.89
CA PHE A 8 -8.26 -0.39 -9.20
C PHE A 8 -9.11 0.87 -9.06
N GLU A 9 -10.10 0.86 -8.15
CA GLU A 9 -10.94 2.04 -7.90
C GLU A 9 -10.11 3.22 -7.39
N ARG A 10 -9.13 2.98 -6.52
CA ARG A 10 -8.19 4.03 -6.06
C ARG A 10 -7.45 4.67 -7.22
N LYS A 11 -6.95 3.89 -8.17
CA LYS A 11 -6.21 4.42 -9.32
C LYS A 11 -7.10 5.33 -10.18
N GLU A 12 -8.34 4.94 -10.43
CA GLU A 12 -9.31 5.77 -11.16
C GLU A 12 -9.58 7.09 -10.42
N VAL A 13 -9.83 7.02 -9.11
CA VAL A 13 -10.02 8.23 -8.28
C VAL A 13 -8.80 9.15 -8.34
N MET A 14 -7.59 8.60 -8.24
CA MET A 14 -6.36 9.40 -8.33
C MET A 14 -6.20 10.07 -9.69
N LEU A 15 -6.56 9.38 -10.77
CA LEU A 15 -6.52 9.94 -12.13
C LEU A 15 -7.53 11.08 -12.28
N GLU A 16 -8.78 10.88 -11.87
CA GLU A 16 -9.81 11.92 -11.94
C GLU A 16 -9.45 13.17 -11.14
N LEU A 17 -8.86 12.99 -9.95
CA LEU A 17 -8.37 14.11 -9.13
C LEU A 17 -7.26 14.87 -9.85
N LYS A 18 -6.30 14.16 -10.45
CA LYS A 18 -5.22 14.77 -11.22
C LYS A 18 -5.72 15.55 -12.42
N GLU A 19 -6.70 15.02 -13.16
CA GLU A 19 -7.34 15.71 -14.28
C GLU A 19 -8.06 17.01 -13.86
N ARG A 20 -8.47 17.09 -12.58
CA ARG A 20 -9.05 18.30 -11.97
C ARG A 20 -7.99 19.21 -11.35
N GLY A 21 -6.71 18.96 -11.58
CA GLY A 21 -5.60 19.76 -11.07
C GLY A 21 -5.21 19.45 -9.62
N ILE A 22 -5.62 18.30 -9.08
CA ILE A 22 -5.28 17.87 -7.73
C ILE A 22 -4.20 16.79 -7.83
N ASP A 23 -2.93 17.22 -7.80
CA ASP A 23 -1.78 16.32 -7.73
C ASP A 23 -1.32 16.13 -6.27
N PHE A 24 -1.20 14.87 -5.84
CA PHE A 24 -0.85 14.55 -4.46
C PHE A 24 0.58 14.92 -4.07
N GLY A 25 1.51 14.91 -5.02
CA GLY A 25 2.88 15.37 -4.76
C GLY A 25 2.90 16.86 -4.44
N GLU A 26 2.14 17.65 -5.19
CA GLU A 26 2.02 19.09 -4.93
C GLU A 26 1.23 19.37 -3.64
N LEU A 27 0.15 18.62 -3.38
CA LEU A 27 -0.66 18.79 -2.18
C LEU A 27 0.14 18.54 -0.90
N THR A 28 0.98 17.50 -0.84
CA THR A 28 1.78 17.22 0.36
C THR A 28 2.82 18.30 0.62
N GLU A 29 3.40 18.89 -0.44
CA GLU A 29 4.32 20.03 -0.31
C GLU A 29 3.61 21.28 0.21
N VAL A 30 2.47 21.65 -0.37
CA VAL A 30 1.72 22.86 0.01
C VAL A 30 1.15 22.76 1.44
N THR A 31 0.73 21.57 1.86
CA THR A 31 0.19 21.34 3.21
C THR A 31 1.26 21.09 4.26
N GLY A 32 2.52 20.91 3.88
CA GLY A 32 3.63 20.59 4.78
C GLY A 32 3.55 19.18 5.36
N GLN A 33 2.98 18.23 4.61
CA GLN A 33 2.68 16.86 5.06
C GLN A 33 3.23 15.79 4.09
N PRO A 34 4.56 15.72 3.87
CA PRO A 34 5.18 14.80 2.90
C PRO A 34 4.92 13.31 3.20
N ASP A 35 4.71 12.99 4.47
CA ASP A 35 4.55 11.62 4.95
C ASP A 35 3.08 11.17 5.04
N ALA A 36 2.13 12.08 4.81
CA ALA A 36 0.71 11.75 4.84
C ALA A 36 0.36 10.67 3.81
N ASP A 37 -0.53 9.75 4.19
CA ASP A 37 -1.15 8.88 3.20
C ASP A 37 -2.12 9.72 2.33
N PRO A 38 -2.21 9.47 1.00
CA PRO A 38 -3.07 10.28 0.15
C PRO A 38 -4.56 10.26 0.53
N LEU A 39 -5.08 9.16 1.07
CA LEU A 39 -6.47 9.13 1.59
C LEU A 39 -6.61 10.05 2.79
N ASP A 40 -5.66 9.96 3.73
CA ASP A 40 -5.68 10.77 4.94
C ASP A 40 -5.53 12.25 4.60
N LEU A 41 -4.70 12.61 3.61
CA LEU A 41 -4.58 13.97 3.13
C LEU A 41 -5.89 14.50 2.51
N LEU A 42 -6.59 13.67 1.71
CA LEU A 42 -7.92 14.05 1.21
C LEU A 42 -8.92 14.27 2.36
N CYS A 43 -8.90 13.39 3.36
CA CYS A 43 -9.76 13.53 4.54
C CYS A 43 -9.42 14.79 5.35
N HIS A 44 -8.13 15.14 5.46
CA HIS A 44 -7.69 16.38 6.08
C HIS A 44 -8.25 17.60 5.34
N LEU A 45 -8.11 17.65 4.01
CA LEU A 45 -8.62 18.76 3.19
C LEU A 45 -10.15 18.87 3.22
N ALA A 46 -10.86 17.74 3.25
CA ALA A 46 -12.31 17.71 3.23
C ALA A 46 -12.96 17.97 4.60
N PHE A 47 -12.29 17.60 5.70
CA PHE A 47 -12.90 17.54 7.03
C PHE A 47 -12.08 18.20 8.15
N ASP A 48 -10.94 18.83 7.83
CA ASP A 48 -10.05 19.50 8.79
C ASP A 48 -9.60 18.57 9.93
N THR A 49 -9.30 17.32 9.58
CA THR A 49 -8.85 16.29 10.54
C THR A 49 -7.35 16.05 10.41
N PRO A 50 -6.59 15.80 11.49
CA PRO A 50 -5.17 15.45 11.38
C PRO A 50 -4.99 14.18 10.53
N PRO A 51 -4.18 14.23 9.46
CA PRO A 51 -3.97 13.08 8.59
C PRO A 51 -2.98 12.11 9.22
N ARG A 52 -3.22 10.81 9.02
CA ARG A 52 -2.25 9.77 9.34
C ARG A 52 -1.15 9.73 8.28
N THR A 53 0.06 9.47 8.74
CA THR A 53 1.19 9.13 7.91
C THR A 53 1.09 7.71 7.37
N ARG A 54 1.79 7.44 6.27
CA ARG A 54 1.92 6.09 5.71
C ARG A 54 2.52 5.13 6.74
N LYS A 55 3.52 5.59 7.51
CA LYS A 55 4.12 4.83 8.60
C LYS A 55 3.10 4.45 9.68
N GLU A 56 2.28 5.40 10.13
CA GLU A 56 1.23 5.11 11.12
C GLU A 56 0.21 4.09 10.61
N ARG A 57 -0.15 4.12 9.32
CA ARG A 57 -1.02 3.09 8.73
C ARG A 57 -0.37 1.71 8.75
N ALA A 58 0.89 1.61 8.35
CA ALA A 58 1.63 0.34 8.34
C ALA A 58 1.80 -0.22 9.75
N ASP A 59 2.18 0.63 10.71
CA ASP A 59 2.38 0.22 12.11
C ASP A 59 1.06 -0.18 12.77
N TYR A 60 -0.04 0.52 12.48
CA TYR A 60 -1.37 0.13 12.91
C TYR A 60 -1.77 -1.23 12.35
N LEU A 61 -1.51 -1.49 11.07
CA LEU A 61 -1.80 -2.78 10.45
C LEU A 61 -1.04 -3.93 11.11
N ARG A 62 0.28 -3.78 11.28
CA ARG A 62 1.14 -4.77 11.96
C ARG A 62 0.63 -5.10 13.36
N LYS A 63 0.30 -4.05 14.13
CA LYS A 63 -0.16 -4.19 15.52
C LYS A 63 -1.54 -4.86 15.62
N ASN A 64 -2.46 -4.54 14.72
CA ASN A 64 -3.87 -4.90 14.86
C ASN A 64 -4.31 -6.07 13.97
N GLN A 65 -3.47 -6.57 13.06
CA GLN A 65 -3.78 -7.72 12.19
C GLN A 65 -2.66 -8.77 12.15
N PRO A 66 -2.10 -9.23 13.29
CA PRO A 66 -1.04 -10.25 13.29
C PRO A 66 -1.47 -11.54 12.58
N ASP A 67 -2.74 -11.95 12.74
CA ASP A 67 -3.33 -13.12 12.10
C ASP A 67 -3.31 -13.08 10.56
N PHE A 68 -3.11 -11.92 9.95
CA PHE A 68 -2.92 -11.82 8.50
C PHE A 68 -1.52 -12.31 8.11
N PHE A 69 -0.48 -11.82 8.79
CA PHE A 69 0.92 -12.19 8.55
C PHE A 69 1.17 -13.66 8.91
N ASP A 70 0.52 -14.16 9.95
CA ASP A 70 0.68 -15.54 10.43
C ASP A 70 0.20 -16.63 9.46
N ARG A 71 -0.57 -16.26 8.44
CA ARG A 71 -1.04 -17.19 7.39
C ARG A 71 0.05 -17.56 6.39
N TYR A 72 1.15 -16.82 6.38
CA TYR A 72 2.21 -16.96 5.39
C TYR A 72 3.47 -17.55 6.03
N GLY A 73 4.17 -18.37 5.25
CA GLY A 73 5.51 -18.86 5.58
C GLY A 73 6.52 -17.71 5.70
N PRO A 74 7.72 -17.96 6.24
CA PRO A 74 8.69 -16.91 6.59
C PRO A 74 9.04 -16.02 5.39
N GLU A 75 9.40 -16.58 4.25
CA GLU A 75 9.80 -15.79 3.06
C GLU A 75 8.63 -14.97 2.49
N ALA A 76 7.44 -15.56 2.37
CA ALA A 76 6.25 -14.83 1.92
C ALA A 76 5.86 -13.69 2.88
N ARG A 77 6.06 -13.89 4.19
CA ARG A 77 5.85 -12.86 5.20
C ARG A 77 6.86 -11.73 5.07
N GLU A 78 8.14 -12.05 4.85
CA GLU A 78 9.18 -11.03 4.61
C GLU A 78 8.88 -10.19 3.37
N ILE A 79 8.34 -10.79 2.30
CA ILE A 79 7.92 -10.04 1.11
C ILE A 79 6.74 -9.10 1.43
N ILE A 80 5.76 -9.55 2.22
CA ILE A 80 4.65 -8.69 2.66
C ILE A 80 5.16 -7.51 3.49
N GLU A 81 6.10 -7.75 4.40
CA GLU A 81 6.72 -6.70 5.22
C GLU A 81 7.53 -5.72 4.36
N ALA A 82 8.33 -6.21 3.41
CA ALA A 82 9.09 -5.39 2.49
C ALA A 82 8.18 -4.51 1.60
N LEU A 83 7.02 -5.03 1.18
CA LEU A 83 6.01 -4.23 0.47
C LEU A 83 5.44 -3.12 1.35
N LEU A 84 5.19 -3.40 2.64
CA LEU A 84 4.74 -2.37 3.58
C LEU A 84 5.79 -1.29 3.81
N ASP A 85 7.06 -1.68 3.97
CA ASP A 85 8.14 -0.71 4.16
C ASP A 85 8.30 0.19 2.94
N LYS A 86 8.28 -0.39 1.74
CA LYS A 86 8.25 0.39 0.49
C LYS A 86 7.06 1.34 0.44
N TYR A 87 5.88 0.87 0.84
CA TYR A 87 4.70 1.73 0.93
C TYR A 87 4.92 2.90 1.90
N THR A 88 5.60 2.71 3.03
CA THR A 88 5.89 3.84 3.93
C THR A 88 6.75 4.90 3.25
N ASP A 89 7.71 4.50 2.42
CA ASP A 89 8.59 5.41 1.70
C ASP A 89 7.87 6.14 0.57
N ALA A 90 7.16 5.41 -0.31
CA ALA A 90 6.72 5.90 -1.61
C ALA A 90 5.22 5.71 -1.91
N GLY A 91 4.43 5.28 -0.93
CA GLY A 91 2.98 5.24 -1.02
C GLY A 91 2.39 4.03 -1.76
N PRO A 92 1.07 4.06 -2.04
CA PRO A 92 0.32 2.87 -2.47
C PRO A 92 0.69 2.32 -3.84
N SER A 93 1.46 3.05 -4.65
CA SER A 93 1.99 2.55 -5.93
C SER A 93 2.93 1.36 -5.73
N GLN A 94 3.53 1.22 -4.54
CA GLN A 94 4.43 0.14 -4.15
C GLN A 94 3.76 -1.22 -3.98
N PHE A 95 2.45 -1.32 -4.20
CA PHE A 95 1.71 -2.59 -4.23
C PHE A 95 1.36 -3.04 -5.66
N THR A 96 1.91 -2.39 -6.69
CA THR A 96 1.65 -2.73 -8.09
C THR A 96 2.46 -3.96 -8.50
N ILE A 97 1.78 -5.07 -8.75
CA ILE A 97 2.40 -6.33 -9.19
C ILE A 97 2.28 -6.45 -10.72
N PRO A 98 3.36 -6.84 -11.45
CA PRO A 98 4.62 -7.38 -10.92
C PRO A 98 5.71 -6.34 -10.59
N ASP A 99 5.49 -5.05 -10.88
CA ASP A 99 6.53 -4.01 -10.82
C ASP A 99 7.28 -3.97 -9.48
N SER A 100 6.57 -4.04 -8.36
CA SER A 100 7.15 -4.02 -7.02
C SER A 100 8.05 -5.23 -6.71
N LEU A 101 7.88 -6.34 -7.43
CA LEU A 101 8.68 -7.56 -7.24
C LEU A 101 10.08 -7.45 -7.86
N TYR A 102 10.29 -6.53 -8.79
CA TYR A 102 11.59 -6.30 -9.42
C TYR A 102 12.50 -5.37 -8.60
N LEU A 103 12.04 -4.89 -7.45
CA LEU A 103 12.77 -3.94 -6.62
C LEU A 103 13.37 -4.63 -5.39
N PRO A 104 14.61 -4.32 -5.00
CA PRO A 104 15.21 -4.86 -3.78
C PRO A 104 14.46 -4.33 -2.54
N PRO A 105 14.36 -5.12 -1.45
CA PRO A 105 14.95 -6.46 -1.30
C PRO A 105 14.08 -7.58 -1.92
N ILE A 106 12.88 -7.30 -2.41
CA ILE A 106 11.94 -8.33 -2.90
C ILE A 106 12.52 -9.10 -4.09
N SER A 107 13.22 -8.42 -5.00
CA SER A 107 13.89 -9.06 -6.14
C SER A 107 14.98 -10.07 -5.76
N GLU A 108 15.45 -10.06 -4.50
CA GLU A 108 16.49 -10.98 -4.00
C GLU A 108 15.92 -12.36 -3.68
N TYR A 109 14.59 -12.50 -3.58
CA TYR A 109 13.89 -13.76 -3.35
C TYR A 109 13.65 -14.58 -4.63
N GLY A 110 14.12 -14.09 -5.78
CA GLY A 110 14.04 -14.78 -7.07
C GLY A 110 13.21 -14.04 -8.11
N ASN A 111 12.86 -14.74 -9.18
CA ASN A 111 12.00 -14.20 -10.24
C ASN A 111 10.52 -14.19 -9.81
N VAL A 112 9.69 -13.50 -10.60
CA VAL A 112 8.24 -13.33 -10.31
C VAL A 112 7.52 -14.67 -10.06
N SER A 113 7.87 -15.73 -10.80
CA SER A 113 7.24 -17.04 -10.65
C SER A 113 7.67 -17.74 -9.36
N GLU A 114 8.94 -17.63 -8.97
CA GLU A 114 9.48 -18.17 -7.71
C GLU A 114 8.84 -17.46 -6.52
N ILE A 115 8.83 -16.12 -6.55
CA ILE A 115 8.17 -15.30 -5.53
C ILE A 115 6.68 -15.66 -5.42
N ALA A 116 5.97 -15.76 -6.54
CA ALA A 116 4.57 -16.17 -6.54
C ALA A 116 4.36 -17.56 -5.92
N GLY A 117 5.32 -18.48 -6.12
CA GLY A 117 5.32 -19.80 -5.52
C GLY A 117 5.29 -19.79 -3.99
N LEU A 118 5.96 -18.82 -3.35
CA LEU A 118 5.95 -18.64 -1.88
C LEU A 118 4.55 -18.38 -1.31
N PHE A 119 3.65 -17.84 -2.13
CA PHE A 119 2.24 -17.59 -1.76
C PHE A 119 1.30 -18.73 -2.18
N GLY A 120 1.81 -19.77 -2.87
CA GLY A 120 1.00 -20.83 -3.48
C GLY A 120 0.55 -20.53 -4.91
N GLY A 121 1.15 -19.53 -5.57
CA GLY A 121 0.92 -19.19 -6.98
C GLY A 121 0.55 -17.72 -7.19
N ALA A 122 0.56 -17.28 -8.46
CA ALA A 122 0.36 -15.88 -8.83
C ALA A 122 -1.00 -15.33 -8.38
N GLN A 123 -2.07 -16.14 -8.43
CA GLN A 123 -3.38 -15.71 -7.99
C GLN A 123 -3.45 -15.54 -6.46
N GLN A 124 -2.79 -16.41 -5.70
CA GLN A 124 -2.72 -16.36 -4.25
C GLN A 124 -1.90 -15.16 -3.78
N MET A 125 -0.76 -14.90 -4.44
CA MET A 125 0.04 -13.69 -4.21
C MET A 125 -0.78 -12.43 -4.47
N LYS A 126 -1.47 -12.33 -5.63
CA LYS A 126 -2.33 -11.18 -5.92
C LYS A 126 -3.37 -10.98 -4.82
N ARG A 127 -4.05 -12.05 -4.38
CA ARG A 127 -5.03 -11.97 -3.29
C ARG A 127 -4.39 -11.54 -1.96
N ALA A 128 -3.16 -11.95 -1.67
CA ALA A 128 -2.44 -11.52 -0.48
C ALA A 128 -2.18 -10.01 -0.51
N VAL A 129 -1.69 -9.49 -1.64
CA VAL A 129 -1.38 -8.06 -1.82
C VAL A 129 -2.66 -7.21 -1.88
N ASP A 130 -3.73 -7.68 -2.52
CA ASP A 130 -5.04 -7.01 -2.48
C ASP A 130 -5.57 -6.98 -1.03
N ARG A 131 -5.47 -8.10 -0.30
CA ARG A 131 -5.91 -8.18 1.08
C ARG A 131 -5.11 -7.28 2.01
N LEU A 132 -3.79 -7.20 1.80
CA LEU A 132 -2.91 -6.29 2.53
C LEU A 132 -3.42 -4.85 2.42
N GLN A 133 -3.71 -4.39 1.20
CA GLN A 133 -4.22 -3.05 0.95
C GLN A 133 -5.60 -2.82 1.57
N VAL A 134 -6.49 -3.81 1.50
CA VAL A 134 -7.80 -3.73 2.16
C VAL A 134 -7.65 -3.56 3.67
N LEU A 135 -6.73 -4.29 4.30
CA LEU A 135 -6.48 -4.18 5.73
C LEU A 135 -5.79 -2.87 6.09
N LEU A 136 -4.86 -2.39 5.25
CA LEU A 136 -4.16 -1.12 5.42
C LEU A 136 -5.12 0.07 5.47
N TYR A 137 -6.19 0.02 4.67
CA TYR A 137 -7.22 1.06 4.59
C TYR A 137 -8.46 0.80 5.46
N ARG A 138 -8.41 -0.21 6.34
CA ARG A 138 -9.49 -0.53 7.26
C ARG A 138 -9.31 0.24 8.57
N ASN A 139 -10.03 1.36 8.68
CA ASN A 139 -10.04 2.31 9.81
C ASN A 139 -8.65 2.89 10.12
#